data_AF-A0A5C1AXY2-F1
#
_entry.id   AF-A0A5C1AXY2-F1
#
_cell.length_a   1.000
_cell.length_b   1.000
_cell.length_c   1.000
_cell.angle_alpha   90.00
_cell.angle_beta   90.00
_cell.angle_gamma   90.00
#
_symmetry.space_group_name_H-M   'P 1'
#
loop_
_entity.id
_entity.type
_entity.pdbx_description
1 polymer ?
#
loop_
_entity_poly.entity_id
_entity_poly.type
_entity_poly.pdbx_seq_one_letter_code
_entity_poly.pdbx_strand_id
1 'polypeptide(L)'
;MDAARARPRQGQAENNVRGPAFRSAAGRCRQGPREPGARPRRHQHRGVGTGKTEWPDTITVRQLTQRLIGLADTTAGLPGIKRAELAALADAQRLISESRRLVTELGALVSQEVQKTEAVAKAAADRSAEAILLGRNLLLAIAAASLAGALLIGWFYVRRHLVARLRVLTEAATSIASGQSSAPLPKASNDELGDLVRALAVFQRTRDDLIQAAKLAALGQMAAGLSHELNQPLAAIRSHAHNSALLLERGRPDDARETIARIQALTARAAELIAHLRRFARKPGVVLAPVEVGETIATALSLFGPPPRCGARGAAAGAPSQPALCPC
;
A
#
# COMPACT_ATOMS: atom_id res chain seq x y z
N MET A 1 -19.14 45.37 -6.77
CA MET A 1 -18.18 44.47 -6.09
C MET A 1 -17.16 44.04 -7.14
N ASP A 2 -16.19 44.87 -7.55
CA ASP A 2 -15.30 45.76 -6.76
C ASP A 2 -14.57 44.97 -5.66
N ALA A 3 -13.26 45.07 -5.42
CA ALA A 3 -12.19 45.92 -6.00
C ALA A 3 -10.79 45.37 -5.61
N ALA A 4 -9.61 45.79 -6.11
CA ALA A 4 -9.19 46.47 -7.36
C ALA A 4 -7.64 46.65 -7.35
N ARG A 5 -7.01 46.96 -8.52
CA ARG A 5 -5.66 47.59 -8.70
C ARG A 5 -4.42 46.71 -8.34
N ALA A 6 -3.21 46.89 -8.91
CA ALA A 6 -2.69 47.82 -9.93
C ALA A 6 -1.53 47.22 -10.80
N ARG A 7 -1.28 47.86 -11.96
CA ARG A 7 -0.07 47.81 -12.83
C ARG A 7 1.05 48.74 -12.24
N PRO A 8 2.34 48.83 -12.73
CA PRO A 8 2.75 48.77 -14.15
C PRO A 8 4.21 48.40 -14.57
N ARG A 9 4.45 48.38 -15.91
CA ARG A 9 5.72 48.71 -16.65
C ARG A 9 6.99 47.85 -16.40
N GLN A 10 7.99 47.76 -17.27
CA GLN A 10 8.13 47.87 -18.75
C GLN A 10 9.56 47.35 -19.06
N GLY A 11 9.79 46.55 -20.11
CA GLY A 11 11.14 46.08 -20.43
C GLY A 11 11.21 45.12 -21.61
N GLN A 12 11.82 45.57 -22.71
CA GLN A 12 12.02 44.78 -23.94
C GLN A 12 13.25 43.87 -23.80
N ALA A 13 13.16 42.65 -24.33
CA ALA A 13 14.27 41.96 -25.00
C ALA A 13 13.75 40.68 -25.68
N GLU A 14 13.29 40.78 -26.92
CA GLU A 14 13.39 39.64 -27.83
C GLU A 14 14.88 39.38 -28.08
N ASN A 15 15.31 38.11 -28.09
CA ASN A 15 16.56 37.80 -28.79
C ASN A 15 16.51 36.45 -29.50
N ASN A 16 16.18 36.55 -30.79
CA ASN A 16 16.24 35.50 -31.80
C ASN A 16 17.69 35.35 -32.26
N VAL A 17 18.30 34.16 -32.07
CA VAL A 17 19.61 33.85 -32.66
C VAL A 17 19.53 32.55 -33.46
N ARG A 18 19.15 32.69 -34.74
CA ARG A 18 19.52 31.74 -35.78
C ARG A 18 21.02 31.87 -36.04
N GLY A 19 21.74 30.75 -36.16
CA GLY A 19 23.09 30.76 -36.75
C GLY A 19 23.05 31.13 -38.23
N PRO A 20 24.16 31.61 -38.79
CA PRO A 20 24.58 31.01 -40.06
C PRO A 20 26.11 30.85 -40.25
N ALA A 21 26.41 29.88 -41.12
CA ALA A 21 27.50 29.88 -42.10
C ALA A 21 28.96 30.15 -41.66
N PHE A 22 29.74 29.07 -41.68
CA PHE A 22 31.15 29.12 -42.10
C PHE A 22 31.30 29.89 -43.43
N ARG A 23 32.17 30.90 -43.48
CA ARG A 23 32.81 31.36 -44.72
C ARG A 23 34.29 31.67 -44.49
N SER A 24 35.12 31.06 -45.31
CA SER A 24 36.50 31.50 -45.54
C SER A 24 36.49 32.83 -46.31
N ALA A 25 37.26 33.81 -45.85
CA ALA A 25 37.58 35.02 -46.61
C ALA A 25 38.92 35.61 -46.16
N ALA A 26 39.88 35.69 -47.09
CA ALA A 26 41.15 36.37 -46.86
C ALA A 26 41.01 37.89 -47.07
N GLY A 27 41.63 38.68 -46.18
CA GLY A 27 41.79 40.14 -46.32
C GLY A 27 42.82 40.65 -45.31
N ARG A 28 44.02 41.02 -45.74
CA ARG A 28 44.39 42.37 -46.20
C ARG A 28 44.32 43.45 -45.11
N CYS A 29 45.46 43.72 -44.48
CA CYS A 29 45.76 45.05 -43.93
C CYS A 29 46.25 45.98 -45.05
N ARG A 30 45.85 47.25 -45.01
CA ARG A 30 46.28 48.33 -45.94
C ARG A 30 46.85 49.50 -45.13
N GLN A 31 47.96 50.06 -45.62
CA GLN A 31 48.28 51.51 -45.75
C GLN A 31 48.00 52.41 -44.52
N GLY A 32 49.01 52.99 -43.86
CA GLY A 32 49.75 54.20 -44.30
C GLY A 32 49.46 55.37 -43.32
N PRO A 33 50.09 56.59 -43.39
CA PRO A 33 50.83 57.16 -44.52
C PRO A 33 52.09 58.06 -44.21
N ARG A 34 52.68 58.62 -45.29
CA ARG A 34 53.41 59.91 -45.43
C ARG A 34 54.89 60.12 -44.98
N GLU A 35 55.71 60.28 -46.02
CA GLU A 35 56.90 61.13 -46.26
C GLU A 35 56.86 62.58 -45.66
N PRO A 36 57.97 63.39 -45.63
CA PRO A 36 58.94 63.55 -46.74
C PRO A 36 60.44 63.88 -46.45
N GLY A 37 61.26 63.66 -47.49
CA GLY A 37 62.18 64.67 -48.06
C GLY A 37 63.53 64.99 -47.38
N ALA A 38 64.64 64.70 -48.09
CA ALA A 38 65.52 65.74 -48.66
C ALA A 38 66.71 65.13 -49.47
N ARG A 39 67.05 65.81 -50.57
CA ARG A 39 68.15 65.54 -51.53
C ARG A 39 69.31 66.54 -51.25
N PRO A 40 70.57 66.38 -51.75
CA PRO A 40 70.81 66.35 -53.20
C PRO A 40 72.04 65.60 -53.77
N ARG A 41 71.96 65.50 -55.11
CA ARG A 41 73.02 65.14 -56.06
C ARG A 41 74.23 66.10 -56.01
N ARG A 42 75.39 65.57 -56.40
CA ARG A 42 76.34 66.15 -57.39
C ARG A 42 77.06 64.93 -58.01
N HIS A 43 77.02 64.64 -59.33
CA HIS A 43 77.70 65.34 -60.44
C HIS A 43 79.15 65.69 -60.06
N GLN A 44 80.23 65.32 -60.77
CA GLN A 44 80.48 65.70 -62.16
C GLN A 44 81.93 65.32 -62.60
N HIS A 45 82.13 64.82 -63.83
CA HIS A 45 83.37 64.91 -64.65
C HIS A 45 84.70 64.33 -64.09
N ARG A 46 85.83 64.20 -64.84
CA ARG A 46 86.16 63.97 -66.28
C ARG A 46 87.67 63.64 -66.32
N GLY A 47 88.10 62.66 -67.13
CA GLY A 47 89.52 62.44 -67.45
C GLY A 47 90.40 62.17 -66.20
N VAL A 48 91.72 62.05 -66.29
CA VAL A 48 92.67 61.96 -67.42
C VAL A 48 93.58 60.79 -67.02
N GLY A 49 93.85 59.80 -67.86
CA GLY A 49 94.89 59.87 -68.88
C GLY A 49 96.29 59.71 -68.26
N THR A 50 96.94 58.60 -68.61
CA THR A 50 98.40 58.36 -68.61
C THR A 50 99.20 58.56 -67.32
N GLY A 51 99.76 57.46 -66.82
CA GLY A 51 101.17 57.43 -66.37
C GLY A 51 101.46 57.82 -64.93
N LYS A 52 101.32 56.85 -64.02
CA LYS A 52 102.44 56.33 -63.21
C LYS A 52 102.03 55.10 -62.40
N THR A 53 102.91 54.10 -62.38
CA THR A 53 102.97 53.11 -61.29
C THR A 53 103.48 53.80 -60.04
N GLU A 54 102.57 54.35 -59.25
CA GLU A 54 102.86 54.91 -57.94
C GLU A 54 102.25 53.97 -56.89
N TRP A 55 103.07 53.02 -56.43
CA TRP A 55 102.76 52.27 -55.20
C TRP A 55 102.70 53.29 -54.06
N PRO A 56 101.65 53.28 -53.21
CA PRO A 56 101.64 54.14 -52.03
C PRO A 56 102.88 53.89 -51.18
N ASP A 57 103.59 54.97 -50.86
CA ASP A 57 104.90 54.92 -50.21
C ASP A 57 104.90 54.10 -48.90
N THR A 58 106.09 53.59 -48.60
CA THR A 58 106.44 52.78 -47.44
C THR A 58 105.65 53.15 -46.17
N ILE A 59 104.63 52.34 -45.85
CA ILE A 59 104.09 52.30 -44.48
C ILE A 59 105.27 51.96 -43.58
N THR A 60 105.73 52.91 -42.79
CA THR A 60 106.83 52.64 -41.85
C THR A 60 106.44 51.45 -40.98
N VAL A 61 107.34 50.48 -40.81
CA VAL A 61 107.09 49.28 -39.98
C VAL A 61 106.52 49.68 -38.62
N ARG A 62 107.00 50.82 -38.07
CA ARG A 62 106.48 51.50 -36.89
C ARG A 62 104.96 51.73 -36.91
N GLN A 63 104.38 52.34 -37.95
CA GLN A 63 102.92 52.60 -38.00
C GLN A 63 102.10 51.30 -38.08
N LEU A 64 102.56 50.30 -38.84
CA LEU A 64 101.87 49.02 -38.91
C LEU A 64 101.94 48.29 -37.55
N THR A 65 103.12 48.28 -36.90
CA THR A 65 103.26 47.75 -35.55
C THR A 65 102.44 48.52 -34.52
N GLN A 66 102.32 49.84 -34.61
CA GLN A 66 101.48 50.62 -33.68
C GLN A 66 100.00 50.28 -33.81
N ARG A 67 99.48 50.07 -35.03
CA ARG A 67 98.11 49.58 -35.23
C ARG A 67 97.93 48.14 -34.76
N LEU A 68 98.89 47.25 -35.01
CA LEU A 68 98.85 45.87 -34.51
C LEU A 68 98.92 45.80 -32.98
N ILE A 69 99.74 46.63 -32.34
CA ILE A 69 99.83 46.77 -30.87
C ILE A 69 98.52 47.32 -30.31
N GLY A 70 97.91 48.34 -30.93
CA GLY A 70 96.60 48.85 -30.52
C GLY A 70 95.47 47.82 -30.69
N LEU A 71 95.51 46.99 -31.73
CA LEU A 71 94.56 45.88 -31.92
C LEU A 71 94.83 44.70 -30.98
N ALA A 72 96.09 44.47 -30.58
CA ALA A 72 96.51 43.46 -29.63
C ALA A 72 96.37 43.90 -28.15
N ASP A 73 96.03 45.17 -27.90
CA ASP A 73 95.79 45.65 -26.55
C ASP A 73 94.69 44.82 -25.87
N THR A 74 94.99 44.40 -24.65
CA THR A 74 94.17 43.48 -23.87
C THR A 74 92.93 44.14 -23.27
N THR A 75 92.85 45.48 -23.30
CA THR A 75 91.75 46.28 -22.73
C THR A 75 90.86 46.91 -23.79
N ALA A 76 91.40 47.70 -24.73
CA ALA A 76 90.65 48.38 -25.78
C ALA A 76 90.78 47.73 -27.18
N GLY A 77 91.71 46.79 -27.35
CA GLY A 77 91.91 46.05 -28.59
C GLY A 77 90.91 44.91 -28.81
N LEU A 78 91.14 44.14 -29.88
CA LEU A 78 90.30 43.00 -30.29
C LEU A 78 90.08 41.97 -29.16
N PRO A 79 91.09 41.61 -28.33
CA PRO A 79 90.91 40.71 -27.20
C PRO A 79 89.97 41.26 -26.11
N GLY A 80 90.00 42.57 -25.85
CA GLY A 80 89.12 43.24 -24.89
C GLY A 80 87.67 43.19 -25.33
N ILE A 81 87.41 43.56 -26.60
CA ILE A 81 86.08 43.48 -27.21
C ILE A 81 85.55 42.05 -27.18
N LYS A 82 86.37 41.05 -27.54
CA LYS A 82 85.90 39.65 -27.55
C LYS A 82 85.60 39.11 -26.14
N ARG A 83 86.34 39.54 -25.11
CA ARG A 83 86.01 39.22 -23.71
C ARG A 83 84.68 39.83 -23.28
N ALA A 84 84.40 41.07 -23.67
CA ALA A 84 83.12 41.72 -23.37
C ALA A 84 81.94 41.04 -24.08
N GLU A 85 82.09 40.64 -25.34
CA GLU A 85 81.10 39.85 -26.09
C GLU A 85 80.82 38.50 -25.40
N LEU A 86 81.87 37.77 -25.01
CA LEU A 86 81.74 36.49 -24.31
C LEU A 86 81.09 36.64 -22.92
N ALA A 87 81.38 37.71 -22.19
CA ALA A 87 80.71 38.03 -20.92
C ALA A 87 79.22 38.31 -21.13
N ALA A 88 78.85 39.15 -22.10
CA ALA A 88 77.45 39.43 -22.43
C ALA A 88 76.68 38.18 -22.88
N LEU A 89 77.33 37.28 -23.64
CA LEU A 89 76.74 35.98 -24.01
C LEU A 89 76.57 35.05 -22.80
N ALA A 90 77.52 35.03 -21.86
CA ALA A 90 77.41 34.26 -20.62
C ALA A 90 76.26 34.79 -19.72
N ASP A 91 76.13 36.11 -19.57
CA ASP A 91 75.04 36.73 -18.81
C ASP A 91 73.66 36.48 -19.48
N ALA A 92 73.58 36.56 -20.81
CA ALA A 92 72.36 36.21 -21.53
C ALA A 92 71.97 34.74 -21.32
N GLN A 93 72.92 33.81 -21.37
CA GLN A 93 72.67 32.39 -21.06
C GLN A 93 72.24 32.18 -19.60
N ARG A 94 72.86 32.90 -18.65
CA ARG A 94 72.49 32.86 -17.24
C ARG A 94 71.04 33.31 -17.03
N LEU A 95 70.65 34.47 -17.57
CA LEU A 95 69.28 34.99 -17.51
C LEU A 95 68.25 34.02 -18.13
N ILE A 96 68.59 33.37 -19.25
CA ILE A 96 67.73 32.35 -19.87
C ILE A 96 67.61 31.12 -18.95
N SER A 97 68.69 30.68 -18.30
CA SER A 97 68.66 29.54 -17.37
C SER A 97 67.82 29.83 -16.11
N GLU A 98 67.91 31.05 -15.59
CA GLU A 98 67.17 31.52 -14.41
C GLU A 98 65.68 31.71 -14.72
N SER A 99 65.36 32.32 -15.87
CA SER A 99 63.99 32.41 -16.38
C SER A 99 63.36 31.03 -16.58
N ARG A 100 64.09 30.08 -17.19
CA ARG A 100 63.61 28.68 -17.34
C ARG A 100 63.36 28.02 -15.99
N ARG A 101 64.26 28.21 -15.01
CA ARG A 101 64.07 27.69 -13.65
C ARG A 101 62.81 28.25 -12.99
N LEU A 102 62.62 29.57 -13.02
CA LEU A 102 61.43 30.22 -12.47
C LEU A 102 60.13 29.75 -13.14
N VAL A 103 60.14 29.54 -14.46
CA VAL A 103 58.99 28.98 -15.19
C VAL A 103 58.70 27.54 -14.76
N THR A 104 59.73 26.69 -14.57
CA THR A 104 59.52 25.32 -14.06
C THR A 104 59.03 25.29 -12.62
N GLU A 105 59.51 26.19 -11.76
CA GLU A 105 59.12 26.29 -10.36
C GLU A 105 57.67 26.81 -10.22
N LEU A 106 57.31 27.84 -10.99
CA LEU A 106 55.92 28.31 -11.09
C LEU A 106 54.99 27.23 -11.65
N GLY A 107 55.41 26.49 -12.68
CA GLY A 107 54.65 25.36 -13.23
C GLY A 107 54.42 24.24 -12.22
N ALA A 108 55.42 23.95 -11.37
CA ALA A 108 55.28 22.99 -10.27
C ALA A 108 54.29 23.49 -9.20
N LEU A 109 54.39 24.75 -8.79
CA LEU A 109 53.46 25.35 -7.81
C LEU A 109 52.02 25.40 -8.33
N VAL A 110 51.81 25.82 -9.58
CA VAL A 110 50.47 25.86 -10.21
C VAL A 110 49.89 24.46 -10.34
N SER A 111 50.67 23.47 -10.81
CA SER A 111 50.17 22.10 -10.93
C SER A 111 49.86 21.46 -9.58
N GLN A 112 50.64 21.75 -8.54
CA GLN A 112 50.36 21.34 -7.17
C GLN A 112 49.03 21.93 -6.65
N GLU A 113 48.76 23.20 -6.91
CA GLU A 113 47.53 23.86 -6.44
C GLU A 113 46.28 23.40 -7.22
N VAL A 114 46.42 23.14 -8.52
CA VAL A 114 45.38 22.49 -9.33
C VAL A 114 45.07 21.08 -8.79
N GLN A 115 46.09 20.27 -8.47
CA GLN A 115 45.87 18.93 -7.90
C GLN A 115 45.19 18.97 -6.52
N LYS A 116 45.55 19.93 -5.64
CA LYS A 116 44.85 20.10 -4.35
C LYS A 116 43.38 20.47 -4.55
N THR A 117 43.10 21.43 -5.43
CA THR A 117 41.72 21.89 -5.67
C THR A 117 40.87 20.80 -6.33
N GLU A 118 41.42 20.03 -7.28
CA GLU A 118 40.76 18.85 -7.85
C GLU A 118 40.48 17.77 -6.80
N ALA A 119 41.45 17.46 -5.93
CA ALA A 119 41.27 16.48 -4.86
C ALA A 119 40.16 16.90 -3.86
N VAL A 120 40.09 18.18 -3.49
CA VAL A 120 39.01 18.73 -2.64
C VAL A 120 37.66 18.67 -3.36
N ALA A 121 37.60 19.05 -4.64
CA ALA A 121 36.37 18.99 -5.44
C ALA A 121 35.85 17.54 -5.57
N LYS A 122 36.73 16.58 -5.82
CA LYS A 122 36.39 15.16 -5.90
C LYS A 122 35.90 14.60 -4.57
N ALA A 123 36.60 14.88 -3.46
CA ALA A 123 36.16 14.47 -2.14
C ALA A 123 34.81 15.09 -1.73
N ALA A 124 34.49 16.31 -2.18
CA ALA A 124 33.18 16.93 -1.99
C ALA A 124 32.08 16.25 -2.84
N ALA A 125 32.39 15.85 -4.08
CA ALA A 125 31.48 15.09 -4.93
C ALA A 125 31.17 13.70 -4.37
N ASP A 126 32.20 12.96 -3.92
CA ASP A 126 32.06 11.61 -3.34
C ASP A 126 31.18 11.63 -2.08
N ARG A 127 31.44 12.56 -1.14
CA ARG A 127 30.59 12.76 0.06
C ARG A 127 29.14 13.10 -0.28
N SER A 128 28.93 13.87 -1.34
CA SER A 128 27.58 14.22 -1.80
C SER A 128 26.85 12.98 -2.37
N ALA A 129 27.55 12.13 -3.11
CA ALA A 129 27.01 10.88 -3.62
C ALA A 129 26.61 9.91 -2.50
N GLU A 130 27.46 9.73 -1.48
CA GLU A 130 27.15 8.90 -0.30
C GLU A 130 25.90 9.40 0.44
N ALA A 131 25.80 10.71 0.69
CA ALA A 131 24.64 11.32 1.34
C ALA A 131 23.33 11.11 0.53
N ILE A 132 23.40 11.25 -0.80
CA ILE A 132 22.25 11.01 -1.69
C ILE A 132 21.82 9.53 -1.66
N LEU A 133 22.76 8.58 -1.65
CA LEU A 133 22.46 7.15 -1.59
C LEU A 133 21.81 6.75 -0.27
N LEU A 134 22.32 7.25 0.86
CA LEU A 134 21.76 7.01 2.18
C LEU A 134 20.35 7.62 2.29
N GLY A 135 20.18 8.87 1.85
CA GLY A 135 18.88 9.54 1.81
C GLY A 135 17.85 8.80 0.95
N ARG A 136 18.23 8.34 -0.25
CA ARG A 136 17.38 7.53 -1.13
C ARG A 136 16.94 6.24 -0.46
N ASN A 137 17.87 5.52 0.19
CA ASN A 137 17.55 4.25 0.83
C ASN A 137 16.62 4.43 2.05
N LEU A 138 16.80 5.51 2.83
CA LEU A 138 15.86 5.85 3.92
C LEU A 138 14.46 6.17 3.39
N LEU A 139 14.34 6.97 2.31
CA LEU A 139 13.04 7.28 1.70
C LEU A 139 12.32 6.02 1.19
N LEU A 140 13.06 5.11 0.54
CA LEU A 140 12.51 3.82 0.09
C LEU A 140 12.08 2.93 1.27
N ALA A 141 12.87 2.89 2.35
CA ALA A 141 12.53 2.12 3.55
C ALA A 141 11.26 2.65 4.24
N ILE A 142 11.11 3.98 4.36
CA ILE A 142 9.91 4.61 4.92
C ILE A 142 8.70 4.32 4.03
N ALA A 143 8.82 4.48 2.71
CA ALA A 143 7.73 4.18 1.78
C ALA A 143 7.28 2.70 1.84
N ALA A 144 8.24 1.77 1.91
CA ALA A 144 7.96 0.35 2.05
C ALA A 144 7.29 0.02 3.40
N ALA A 145 7.76 0.61 4.51
CA ALA A 145 7.16 0.44 5.83
C ALA A 145 5.73 1.00 5.90
N SER A 146 5.48 2.18 5.31
CA SER A 146 4.14 2.77 5.21
C SER A 146 3.19 1.90 4.39
N LEU A 147 3.64 1.36 3.26
CA LEU A 147 2.84 0.45 2.42
C LEU A 147 2.54 -0.87 3.16
N ALA A 148 3.54 -1.48 3.80
CA ALA A 148 3.36 -2.69 4.60
C ALA A 148 2.39 -2.47 5.77
N GLY A 149 2.50 -1.33 6.46
CA GLY A 149 1.57 -0.93 7.52
C GLY A 149 0.13 -0.77 7.02
N ALA A 150 -0.08 -0.07 5.89
CA ALA A 150 -1.40 0.08 5.27
C ALA A 150 -2.00 -1.28 4.86
N LEU A 151 -1.21 -2.18 4.26
CA LEU A 151 -1.63 -3.52 3.88
C LEU A 151 -1.95 -4.39 5.11
N LEU A 152 -1.15 -4.34 6.17
CA LEU A 152 -1.41 -5.06 7.42
C LEU A 152 -2.67 -4.58 8.12
N ILE A 153 -2.86 -3.25 8.22
CA ILE A 153 -4.08 -2.65 8.80
C ILE A 153 -5.29 -3.05 7.95
N GLY A 154 -5.23 -2.88 6.63
CA GLY A 154 -6.32 -3.28 5.72
C GLY A 154 -6.67 -4.76 5.83
N TRP A 155 -5.67 -5.64 5.74
CA TRP A 155 -5.86 -7.08 5.86
C TRP A 155 -6.42 -7.49 7.22
N PHE A 156 -5.80 -7.05 8.32
CA PHE A 156 -6.20 -7.44 9.66
C PHE A 156 -7.58 -6.86 10.01
N TYR A 157 -7.81 -5.57 9.77
CA TYR A 157 -9.07 -4.90 10.09
C TYR A 157 -10.23 -5.42 9.22
N VAL A 158 -10.10 -5.41 7.89
CA VAL A 158 -11.21 -5.81 7.00
C VAL A 158 -11.52 -7.31 7.14
N ARG A 159 -10.52 -8.18 7.17
CA ARG A 159 -10.74 -9.64 7.29
C ARG A 159 -11.29 -10.02 8.66
N ARG A 160 -10.76 -9.45 9.75
CA ARG A 160 -11.19 -9.79 11.12
C ARG A 160 -12.52 -9.15 11.50
N HIS A 161 -12.78 -7.92 11.08
CA HIS A 161 -13.91 -7.14 11.58
C HIS A 161 -15.12 -7.11 10.63
N LEU A 162 -14.91 -7.00 9.32
CA LEU A 162 -16.02 -6.98 8.35
C LEU A 162 -16.35 -8.39 7.86
N VAL A 163 -15.38 -9.09 7.26
CA VAL A 163 -15.63 -10.38 6.58
C VAL A 163 -16.13 -11.46 7.55
N ALA A 164 -15.59 -11.52 8.77
CA ALA A 164 -16.04 -12.47 9.78
C ALA A 164 -17.51 -12.23 10.20
N ARG A 165 -17.90 -10.96 10.44
CA ARG A 165 -19.28 -10.61 10.81
C ARG A 165 -20.26 -10.87 9.66
N LEU A 166 -19.87 -10.49 8.43
CA LEU A 166 -20.68 -10.74 7.23
C LEU A 166 -20.94 -12.23 7.02
N ARG A 167 -19.93 -13.10 7.15
CA ARG A 167 -20.12 -14.56 7.00
C ARG A 167 -21.15 -15.14 7.96
N VAL A 168 -21.05 -14.81 9.26
CA VAL A 168 -22.01 -15.24 10.28
C VAL A 168 -23.42 -14.74 9.95
N LEU A 169 -23.55 -13.52 9.45
CA LEU A 169 -24.83 -12.93 9.09
C LEU A 169 -25.44 -13.57 7.83
N THR A 170 -24.62 -13.89 6.83
CA THR A 170 -25.04 -14.65 5.63
C THR A 170 -25.48 -16.06 6.00
N GLU A 171 -24.76 -16.75 6.88
CA GLU A 171 -25.09 -18.09 7.36
C GLU A 171 -26.39 -18.10 8.20
N ALA A 172 -26.59 -17.09 9.06
CA ALA A 172 -27.85 -16.90 9.76
C ALA A 172 -29.02 -16.59 8.79
N ALA A 173 -28.80 -15.76 7.77
CA ALA A 173 -29.84 -15.46 6.77
C ALA A 173 -30.20 -16.70 5.93
N THR A 174 -29.23 -17.50 5.51
CA THR A 174 -29.48 -18.73 4.72
C THR A 174 -30.11 -19.84 5.54
N SER A 175 -29.76 -20.00 6.82
CA SER A 175 -30.44 -20.95 7.73
C SER A 175 -31.89 -20.55 8.02
N ILE A 176 -32.17 -19.26 8.24
CA ILE A 176 -33.53 -18.76 8.39
C ILE A 176 -34.35 -18.98 7.11
N ALA A 177 -33.75 -18.77 5.93
CA ALA A 177 -34.40 -18.96 4.63
C ALA A 177 -34.65 -20.44 4.28
N SER A 178 -33.70 -21.34 4.58
CA SER A 178 -33.86 -22.80 4.40
C SER A 178 -34.75 -23.45 5.46
N GLY A 179 -35.11 -22.70 6.50
CA GLY A 179 -35.99 -23.13 7.58
C GLY A 179 -35.32 -24.04 8.62
N GLN A 180 -34.00 -24.13 8.61
CA GLN A 180 -33.23 -24.94 9.53
C GLN A 180 -32.94 -24.19 10.84
N SER A 181 -33.91 -24.24 11.75
CA SER A 181 -33.88 -23.67 13.11
C SER A 181 -33.76 -22.13 13.20
N SER A 182 -34.19 -21.58 14.33
CA SER A 182 -33.99 -20.17 14.69
C SER A 182 -32.52 -19.95 15.06
N ALA A 183 -31.66 -19.80 14.06
CA ALA A 183 -30.23 -19.58 14.28
C ALA A 183 -29.98 -18.35 15.18
N PRO A 184 -29.09 -18.43 16.18
CA PRO A 184 -28.81 -17.32 17.08
C PRO A 184 -28.13 -16.18 16.31
N LEU A 185 -28.83 -15.05 16.20
CA LEU A 185 -28.29 -13.87 15.54
C LEU A 185 -27.15 -13.25 16.39
N PRO A 186 -26.08 -12.75 15.75
CA PRO A 186 -25.03 -12.02 16.46
C PRO A 186 -25.62 -10.77 17.12
N LYS A 187 -24.98 -10.27 18.19
CA LYS A 187 -25.41 -9.02 18.85
C LYS A 187 -25.34 -7.86 17.85
N ALA A 188 -26.43 -7.11 17.72
CA ALA A 188 -26.49 -5.93 16.87
C ALA A 188 -25.53 -4.85 17.38
N SER A 189 -24.69 -4.33 16.49
CA SER A 189 -23.83 -3.16 16.71
C SER A 189 -24.59 -1.84 16.44
N ASN A 190 -23.94 -0.70 16.69
CA ASN A 190 -24.41 0.63 16.29
C ASN A 190 -23.84 1.06 14.92
N ASP A 191 -23.66 0.09 14.03
CA ASP A 191 -23.23 0.26 12.63
C ASP A 191 -24.31 -0.30 11.68
N GLU A 192 -24.12 -0.14 10.38
CA GLU A 192 -25.05 -0.58 9.32
C GLU A 192 -25.25 -2.11 9.33
N LEU A 193 -24.23 -2.87 9.75
CA LEU A 193 -24.36 -4.32 9.97
C LEU A 193 -25.30 -4.62 11.15
N GLY A 194 -25.28 -3.78 12.19
CA GLY A 194 -26.22 -3.82 13.30
C GLY A 194 -27.66 -3.54 12.89
N ASP A 195 -27.89 -2.61 11.95
CA ASP A 195 -29.22 -2.41 11.36
C ASP A 195 -29.68 -3.61 10.53
N LEU A 196 -28.77 -4.21 9.76
CA LEU A 196 -29.09 -5.45 9.03
C LEU A 196 -29.41 -6.62 9.99
N VAL A 197 -28.71 -6.73 11.12
CA VAL A 197 -29.04 -7.69 12.20
C VAL A 197 -30.43 -7.41 12.79
N ARG A 198 -30.76 -6.14 13.06
CA ARG A 198 -32.10 -5.73 13.55
C ARG A 198 -33.20 -6.10 12.54
N ALA A 199 -32.99 -5.81 11.26
CA ALA A 199 -33.93 -6.15 10.19
C ALA A 199 -34.12 -7.68 10.06
N LEU A 200 -33.03 -8.45 10.11
CA LEU A 200 -33.08 -9.92 10.05
C LEU A 200 -33.78 -10.53 11.28
N ALA A 201 -33.64 -9.94 12.47
CA ALA A 201 -34.36 -10.34 13.66
C ALA A 201 -35.87 -10.09 13.56
N VAL A 202 -36.28 -8.98 12.95
CA VAL A 202 -37.71 -8.71 12.65
C VAL A 202 -38.22 -9.73 11.63
N PHE A 203 -37.48 -9.98 10.54
CA PHE A 203 -37.85 -10.97 9.53
C PHE A 203 -38.03 -12.39 10.10
N GLN A 204 -37.11 -12.84 10.96
CA GLN A 204 -37.20 -14.14 11.64
C GLN A 204 -38.51 -14.24 12.46
N ARG A 205 -38.84 -13.22 13.26
CA ARG A 205 -40.08 -13.17 14.06
C ARG A 205 -41.33 -13.19 13.18
N THR A 206 -41.39 -12.35 12.15
CA THR A 206 -42.53 -12.31 11.22
C THR A 206 -42.71 -13.65 10.51
N ARG A 207 -41.63 -14.35 10.12
CA ARG A 207 -41.70 -15.70 9.56
C ARG A 207 -42.29 -16.70 10.56
N ASP A 208 -41.82 -16.71 11.80
CA ASP A 208 -42.29 -17.63 12.83
C ASP A 208 -43.77 -17.39 13.20
N ASP A 209 -44.21 -16.13 13.22
CA ASP A 209 -45.61 -15.76 13.43
C ASP A 209 -46.50 -16.09 12.22
N LEU A 210 -46.00 -15.94 10.98
CA LEU A 210 -46.69 -16.42 9.77
C LEU A 210 -46.85 -17.95 9.76
N ILE A 211 -45.83 -18.71 10.20
CA ILE A 211 -45.93 -20.16 10.36
C ILE A 211 -47.00 -20.52 11.41
N GLN A 212 -47.06 -19.78 12.52
CA GLN A 212 -48.11 -19.99 13.52
C GLN A 212 -49.51 -19.62 13.00
N ALA A 213 -49.64 -18.52 12.25
CA ALA A 213 -50.89 -18.13 11.60
C ALA A 213 -51.36 -19.17 10.57
N ALA A 214 -50.44 -19.71 9.75
CA ALA A 214 -50.74 -20.78 8.80
C ALA A 214 -51.18 -22.07 9.50
N LYS A 215 -50.54 -22.47 10.62
CA LYS A 215 -51.00 -23.60 11.45
C LYS A 215 -52.41 -23.38 11.99
N LEU A 216 -52.70 -22.18 12.51
CA LEU A 216 -54.02 -21.84 13.04
C LEU A 216 -55.10 -21.78 11.95
N ALA A 217 -54.77 -21.28 10.75
CA ALA A 217 -55.68 -21.29 9.60
C ALA A 217 -55.99 -22.71 9.11
N ALA A 218 -54.96 -23.57 8.99
CA ALA A 218 -55.14 -24.99 8.67
C ALA A 218 -55.98 -25.71 9.73
N LEU A 219 -55.74 -25.43 11.03
CA LEU A 219 -56.58 -25.92 12.12
C LEU A 219 -58.02 -25.41 12.04
N GLY A 220 -58.25 -24.17 11.60
CA GLY A 220 -59.59 -23.63 11.38
C GLY A 220 -60.35 -24.38 10.28
N GLN A 221 -59.70 -24.65 9.13
CA GLN A 221 -60.30 -25.47 8.07
C GLN A 221 -60.54 -26.92 8.54
N MET A 222 -59.58 -27.51 9.24
CA MET A 222 -59.73 -28.87 9.80
C MET A 222 -60.81 -28.93 10.88
N ALA A 223 -60.99 -27.88 11.70
CA ALA A 223 -61.99 -27.84 12.76
C ALA A 223 -63.43 -27.87 12.23
N ALA A 224 -63.68 -27.37 11.02
CA ALA A 224 -64.98 -27.52 10.35
C ALA A 224 -65.29 -28.99 10.04
N GLY A 225 -64.34 -29.72 9.44
CA GLY A 225 -64.46 -31.16 9.19
C GLY A 225 -64.49 -31.98 10.49
N LEU A 226 -63.65 -31.63 11.46
CA LEU A 226 -63.55 -32.33 12.73
C LEU A 226 -64.75 -32.07 13.65
N SER A 227 -65.47 -30.96 13.50
CA SER A 227 -66.79 -30.79 14.13
C SER A 227 -67.77 -31.87 13.65
N HIS A 228 -67.69 -32.27 12.38
CA HIS A 228 -68.48 -33.39 11.86
C HIS A 228 -67.98 -34.74 12.44
N GLU A 229 -66.67 -34.98 12.46
CA GLU A 229 -66.09 -36.21 13.03
C GLU A 229 -66.23 -36.33 14.56
N LEU A 230 -66.36 -35.24 15.32
CA LEU A 230 -66.68 -35.28 16.76
C LEU A 230 -68.19 -35.48 17.01
N ASN A 231 -69.05 -34.94 16.14
CA ASN A 231 -70.49 -35.16 16.25
C ASN A 231 -70.88 -36.63 16.03
N GLN A 232 -70.12 -37.40 15.25
CA GLN A 232 -70.34 -38.84 15.04
C GLN A 232 -70.23 -39.70 16.33
N PRO A 233 -69.10 -39.72 17.07
CA PRO A 233 -69.00 -40.45 18.33
C PRO A 233 -69.93 -39.88 19.40
N LEU A 234 -70.19 -38.57 19.43
CA LEU A 234 -71.17 -37.98 20.35
C LEU A 234 -72.61 -38.47 20.08
N ALA A 235 -73.01 -38.57 18.81
CA ALA A 235 -74.31 -39.15 18.43
C ALA A 235 -74.40 -40.63 18.79
N ALA A 236 -73.32 -41.41 18.56
CA ALA A 236 -73.24 -42.81 18.94
C ALA A 236 -73.27 -43.00 20.46
N ILE A 237 -72.51 -42.22 21.23
CA ILE A 237 -72.52 -42.20 22.70
C ILE A 237 -73.94 -41.92 23.22
N ARG A 238 -74.64 -40.91 22.68
CA ARG A 238 -76.02 -40.58 23.06
C ARG A 238 -76.99 -41.74 22.77
N SER A 239 -76.86 -42.38 21.60
CA SER A 239 -77.68 -43.55 21.22
C SER A 239 -77.42 -44.76 22.14
N HIS A 240 -76.14 -45.05 22.42
CA HIS A 240 -75.75 -46.13 23.32
C HIS A 240 -76.17 -45.85 24.77
N ALA A 241 -76.10 -44.62 25.26
CA ALA A 241 -76.57 -44.25 26.60
C ALA A 241 -78.08 -44.47 26.74
N HIS A 242 -78.88 -44.03 25.75
CA HIS A 242 -80.31 -44.25 25.73
C HIS A 242 -80.68 -45.75 25.66
N ASN A 243 -80.01 -46.52 24.80
CA ASN A 243 -80.19 -47.97 24.73
C ASN A 243 -79.79 -48.68 26.03
N SER A 244 -78.74 -48.23 26.71
CA SER A 244 -78.30 -48.78 28.01
C SER A 244 -79.39 -48.61 29.07
N ALA A 245 -80.00 -47.43 29.16
CA ALA A 245 -81.13 -47.18 30.07
C ALA A 245 -82.32 -48.10 29.76
N LEU A 246 -82.71 -48.19 28.49
CA LEU A 246 -83.83 -49.03 28.04
C LEU A 246 -83.58 -50.55 28.25
N LEU A 247 -82.32 -50.99 28.18
CA LEU A 247 -81.93 -52.38 28.49
C LEU A 247 -81.99 -52.66 30.00
N LEU A 248 -81.59 -51.70 30.85
CA LEU A 248 -81.73 -51.80 32.30
C LEU A 248 -83.21 -51.86 32.72
N GLU A 249 -84.07 -50.99 32.16
CA GLU A 249 -85.53 -51.02 32.37
C GLU A 249 -86.17 -52.36 31.98
N ARG A 250 -85.60 -53.04 30.98
CA ARG A 250 -86.05 -54.36 30.50
C ARG A 250 -85.39 -55.55 31.23
N GLY A 251 -84.65 -55.31 32.32
CA GLY A 251 -84.00 -56.37 33.10
C GLY A 251 -82.86 -57.07 32.37
N ARG A 252 -82.19 -56.40 31.42
CA ARG A 252 -81.05 -56.92 30.64
C ARG A 252 -79.73 -56.20 31.01
N PRO A 253 -79.19 -56.41 32.22
CA PRO A 253 -78.05 -55.65 32.72
C PRO A 253 -76.73 -55.95 31.98
N ASP A 254 -76.55 -57.16 31.45
CA ASP A 254 -75.28 -57.52 30.79
C ASP A 254 -75.16 -56.92 29.37
N ASP A 255 -76.26 -56.87 28.61
CA ASP A 255 -76.30 -56.11 27.35
C ASP A 255 -76.10 -54.59 27.59
N ALA A 256 -76.62 -54.07 28.71
CA ALA A 256 -76.39 -52.68 29.11
C ALA A 256 -74.91 -52.43 29.45
N ARG A 257 -74.24 -53.35 30.16
CA ARG A 257 -72.79 -53.27 30.45
C ARG A 257 -71.96 -53.26 29.17
N GLU A 258 -72.27 -54.12 28.20
CA GLU A 258 -71.57 -54.11 26.91
C GLU A 258 -71.76 -52.77 26.17
N THR A 259 -73.00 -52.24 26.20
CA THR A 259 -73.32 -50.95 25.58
C THR A 259 -72.58 -49.78 26.27
N ILE A 260 -72.41 -49.83 27.60
CA ILE A 260 -71.59 -48.86 28.36
C ILE A 260 -70.09 -49.00 28.03
N ALA A 261 -69.57 -50.21 27.84
CA ALA A 261 -68.18 -50.41 27.40
C ALA A 261 -67.92 -49.79 26.02
N ARG A 262 -68.88 -49.87 25.09
CA ARG A 262 -68.82 -49.18 23.79
C ARG A 262 -68.77 -47.64 23.94
N ILE A 263 -69.49 -47.07 24.91
CA ILE A 263 -69.42 -45.63 25.23
C ILE A 263 -68.02 -45.23 25.73
N GLN A 264 -67.42 -46.04 26.61
CA GLN A 264 -66.06 -45.77 27.12
C GLN A 264 -65.03 -45.75 25.98
N ALA A 265 -65.09 -46.73 25.06
CA ALA A 265 -64.23 -46.78 23.89
C ALA A 265 -64.40 -45.57 22.95
N LEU A 266 -65.65 -45.15 22.69
CA LEU A 266 -65.94 -43.95 21.87
C LEU A 266 -65.43 -42.66 22.54
N THR A 267 -65.56 -42.54 23.86
CA THR A 267 -65.07 -41.39 24.63
C THR A 267 -63.53 -41.31 24.59
N ALA A 268 -62.85 -42.44 24.75
CA ALA A 268 -61.38 -42.51 24.64
C ALA A 268 -60.90 -42.06 23.25
N ARG A 269 -61.52 -42.56 22.17
CA ARG A 269 -61.20 -42.18 20.79
C ARG A 269 -61.44 -40.69 20.52
N ALA A 270 -62.51 -40.10 21.07
CA ALA A 270 -62.77 -38.66 20.96
C ALA A 270 -61.70 -37.83 21.68
N ALA A 271 -61.22 -38.29 22.85
CA ALA A 271 -60.14 -37.64 23.58
C ALA A 271 -58.80 -37.66 22.82
N GLU A 272 -58.46 -38.76 22.13
CA GLU A 272 -57.27 -38.85 21.27
C GLU A 272 -57.31 -37.85 20.11
N LEU A 273 -58.45 -37.74 19.40
CA LEU A 273 -58.69 -36.75 18.34
C LEU A 273 -58.42 -35.31 18.82
N ILE A 274 -58.96 -34.94 19.99
CA ILE A 274 -58.74 -33.62 20.61
C ILE A 274 -57.26 -33.44 21.00
N ALA A 275 -56.61 -34.48 21.52
CA ALA A 275 -55.19 -34.42 21.88
C ALA A 275 -54.27 -34.21 20.66
N HIS A 276 -54.60 -34.78 19.51
CA HIS A 276 -53.86 -34.59 18.25
C HIS A 276 -53.88 -33.11 17.81
N LEU A 277 -55.07 -32.50 17.76
CA LEU A 277 -55.22 -31.07 17.44
C LEU A 277 -54.45 -30.17 18.41
N ARG A 278 -54.56 -30.45 19.72
CA ARG A 278 -53.91 -29.63 20.75
C ARG A 278 -52.38 -29.68 20.64
N ARG A 279 -51.80 -30.78 20.14
CA ARG A 279 -50.37 -30.86 19.81
C ARG A 279 -50.00 -29.98 18.61
N PHE A 280 -50.81 -29.98 17.55
CA PHE A 280 -50.54 -29.20 16.33
C PHE A 280 -50.71 -27.68 16.54
N ALA A 281 -51.64 -27.27 17.40
CA ALA A 281 -51.90 -25.86 17.74
C ALA A 281 -50.82 -25.21 18.62
N ARG A 282 -50.06 -26.01 19.38
CA ARG A 282 -49.13 -25.50 20.39
C ARG A 282 -47.94 -24.79 19.73
N LYS A 283 -47.72 -23.51 20.07
CA LYS A 283 -46.48 -22.81 19.70
C LYS A 283 -45.30 -23.52 20.37
N PRO A 284 -44.26 -23.95 19.63
CA PRO A 284 -43.12 -24.66 20.20
C PRO A 284 -42.26 -23.70 21.03
N GLY A 285 -42.49 -23.68 22.35
CA GLY A 285 -41.63 -23.00 23.32
C GLY A 285 -40.36 -23.81 23.56
N VAL A 286 -39.45 -23.86 22.59
CA VAL A 286 -38.15 -24.52 22.73
C VAL A 286 -37.21 -23.55 23.44
N VAL A 287 -37.02 -23.76 24.74
CA VAL A 287 -35.90 -23.15 25.48
C VAL A 287 -34.68 -24.04 25.24
N LEU A 288 -33.72 -23.54 24.46
CA LEU A 288 -32.45 -24.23 24.27
C LEU A 288 -31.61 -24.08 25.54
N ALA A 289 -31.38 -25.19 26.23
CA ALA A 289 -30.50 -25.29 27.39
C ALA A 289 -29.43 -26.37 27.13
N PRO A 290 -28.28 -26.33 27.80
CA PRO A 290 -27.36 -27.47 27.85
C PRO A 290 -28.07 -28.66 28.50
N VAL A 291 -28.00 -29.85 27.88
CA VAL A 291 -28.61 -31.08 28.40
C VAL A 291 -27.58 -32.21 28.36
N GLU A 292 -27.56 -33.05 29.39
CA GLU A 292 -26.75 -34.26 29.45
C GLU A 292 -27.39 -35.33 28.54
N VAL A 293 -26.64 -35.79 27.53
CA VAL A 293 -27.16 -36.66 26.47
C VAL A 293 -27.42 -38.07 26.99
N GLY A 294 -26.60 -38.56 27.93
CA GLY A 294 -26.79 -39.86 28.59
C GLY A 294 -28.10 -39.95 29.36
N GLU A 295 -28.37 -39.00 30.26
CA GLU A 295 -29.61 -38.87 31.02
C GLU A 295 -30.83 -38.73 30.10
N THR A 296 -30.71 -37.95 29.03
CA THR A 296 -31.80 -37.78 28.05
C THR A 296 -32.12 -39.09 27.32
N ILE A 297 -31.10 -39.83 26.89
CA ILE A 297 -31.27 -41.13 26.22
C ILE A 297 -31.81 -42.17 27.21
N ALA A 298 -31.31 -42.23 28.44
CA ALA A 298 -31.80 -43.13 29.47
C ALA A 298 -33.29 -42.86 29.81
N THR A 299 -33.68 -41.58 29.89
CA THR A 299 -35.08 -41.17 30.09
C THR A 299 -35.96 -41.51 28.89
N ALA A 300 -35.45 -41.34 27.66
CA ALA A 300 -36.17 -41.74 26.45
C ALA A 300 -36.35 -43.27 26.37
N LEU A 301 -35.34 -44.05 26.75
CA LEU A 301 -35.41 -45.51 26.80
C LEU A 301 -36.34 -46.02 27.90
N SER A 302 -36.43 -45.34 29.05
CA SER A 302 -37.33 -45.73 30.15
C SER A 302 -38.82 -45.63 29.78
N LEU A 303 -39.18 -44.73 28.84
CA LEU A 303 -40.52 -44.62 28.26
C LEU A 303 -40.93 -45.81 27.38
N PHE A 304 -39.98 -46.58 26.85
CA PHE A 304 -40.22 -47.79 26.05
C PHE A 304 -39.90 -49.10 26.81
N GLY A 305 -39.40 -49.00 28.04
CA GLY A 305 -39.21 -50.16 28.91
C GLY A 305 -40.53 -50.70 29.44
N PRO A 306 -40.59 -51.99 29.84
CA PRO A 306 -41.74 -52.49 30.60
C PRO A 306 -41.91 -51.66 31.88
N PRO A 307 -43.15 -51.39 32.33
CA PRO A 307 -43.39 -50.54 33.51
C PRO A 307 -42.60 -51.09 34.70
N PRO A 308 -41.91 -50.22 35.48
CA PRO A 308 -41.03 -50.66 36.54
C PRO A 308 -41.84 -51.51 37.53
N ARG A 309 -41.59 -52.81 37.52
CA ARG A 309 -42.17 -53.73 38.49
C ARG A 309 -41.76 -53.22 39.87
N CYS A 310 -42.74 -52.90 40.71
CA CYS A 310 -42.50 -52.59 42.12
C CYS A 310 -42.04 -53.86 42.86
N GLY A 311 -40.81 -54.29 42.56
CA GLY A 311 -40.06 -55.31 43.25
C GLY A 311 -39.39 -54.70 44.48
N ALA A 312 -39.40 -55.45 45.58
CA ALA A 312 -39.00 -55.02 46.90
C ALA A 312 -37.67 -54.24 46.98
N ARG A 313 -37.65 -53.30 47.94
CA ARG A 313 -36.50 -52.48 48.33
C ARG A 313 -35.21 -53.30 48.48
N GLY A 314 -34.19 -52.96 47.70
CA GLY A 314 -32.78 -53.25 47.97
C GLY A 314 -32.02 -51.94 48.06
N ALA A 315 -31.35 -51.67 49.17
CA ALA A 315 -30.76 -50.35 49.44
C ALA A 315 -29.41 -50.16 48.74
N ALA A 316 -29.24 -49.01 48.07
CA ALA A 316 -27.95 -48.38 47.81
C ALA A 316 -28.16 -46.86 47.80
N ALA A 317 -27.25 -46.10 48.41
CA ALA A 317 -27.45 -44.69 48.73
C ALA A 317 -26.88 -43.73 47.66
N GLY A 318 -27.46 -42.53 47.54
CA GLY A 318 -26.73 -41.34 47.07
C GLY A 318 -27.26 -40.60 45.83
N ALA A 319 -28.47 -40.03 45.88
CA ALA A 319 -28.87 -38.90 45.03
C ALA A 319 -30.06 -38.11 45.65
N PRO A 320 -30.17 -36.78 45.45
CA PRO A 320 -31.14 -35.96 46.17
C PRO A 320 -32.54 -35.92 45.52
N SER A 321 -33.52 -36.41 46.28
CA SER A 321 -34.92 -35.93 46.39
C SER A 321 -35.52 -35.08 45.25
N GLN A 322 -36.42 -35.69 44.46
CA GLN A 322 -37.78 -35.17 44.25
C GLN A 322 -38.79 -36.33 44.37
N PRO A 323 -39.98 -36.13 44.99
CA PRO A 323 -40.90 -37.23 45.27
C PRO A 323 -41.78 -37.56 44.05
N ALA A 324 -41.70 -38.80 43.55
CA ALA A 324 -42.66 -39.33 42.62
C ALA A 324 -43.99 -39.60 43.34
N LEU A 325 -44.98 -38.71 43.16
CA LEU A 325 -46.37 -38.98 43.53
C LEU A 325 -46.94 -40.05 42.60
N CYS A 326 -47.16 -41.27 43.12
CA CYS A 326 -48.06 -42.22 42.49
C CYS A 326 -49.51 -41.79 42.71
N PRO A 327 -50.31 -41.55 41.66
CA PRO A 327 -51.76 -41.58 41.79
C PRO A 327 -52.21 -43.04 41.98
N CYS A 328 -53.09 -43.27 42.94
CA CYS A 328 -53.81 -44.54 43.11
C CYS A 328 -55.04 -44.58 42.18
#